data_AF-A0A2D6HGY8-F1
#
_entry.id   AF-A0A2D6HGY8-F1
#
_cell.length_a   1.000
_cell.length_b   1.000
_cell.length_c   1.000
_cell.angle_alpha   90.00
_cell.angle_beta   90.00
_cell.angle_gamma   90.00
#
_symmetry.space_group_name_H-M   'P 1'
#
loop_
_entity.id
_entity.type
_entity.pdbx_description
1 polymer ?
#
loop_
_entity_poly.entity_id
_entity_poly.type
_entity_poly.pdbx_seq_one_letter_code
_entity_poly.pdbx_strand_id
1 'polypeptide(L)'
;MPIGNGEIGANVWVEENGDLLFYLSKTDAWSENGRLLKLGKVRVTLAPNPLEKGSTFSQTLDVERGEVIVCFKSAEQELNLRFAVDANHPVVAVDIESAQPVAATVSLEHWRTKRRELKGQEAHSAYGLLPAGGEKIAVKPVFVEPDT
;
A
#
# COMPACT_ATOMS: atom_id res chain seq x y z
N MET A 1 -8.33 -2.23 3.27
CA MET A 1 -9.36 -1.28 2.80
C MET A 1 -8.77 -0.35 1.75
N PRO A 2 -9.42 -0.16 0.58
CA PRO A 2 -9.00 0.83 -0.42
C PRO A 2 -9.41 2.25 -0.01
N ILE A 3 -8.61 3.25 -0.38
CA ILE A 3 -8.86 4.69 -0.19
C ILE A 3 -8.07 5.50 -1.23
N GLY A 4 -8.51 6.70 -1.59
CA GLY A 4 -7.79 7.55 -2.53
C GLY A 4 -8.48 8.87 -2.83
N ASN A 5 -7.77 9.78 -3.50
CA ASN A 5 -8.24 11.12 -3.88
C ASN A 5 -8.49 11.28 -5.40
N GLY A 6 -8.45 10.18 -6.15
CA GLY A 6 -8.56 10.18 -7.62
C GLY A 6 -7.21 10.27 -8.36
N GLU A 7 -6.13 10.59 -7.66
CA GLU A 7 -4.76 10.59 -8.19
C GLU A 7 -3.90 9.55 -7.48
N ILE A 8 -3.84 9.63 -6.15
CA ILE A 8 -3.20 8.66 -5.25
C ILE A 8 -4.26 7.70 -4.73
N GLY A 9 -3.90 6.42 -4.70
CA GLY A 9 -4.70 5.37 -4.07
C GLY A 9 -3.85 4.53 -3.12
N ALA A 10 -4.45 4.07 -2.04
CA ALA A 10 -3.83 3.16 -1.09
C ALA A 10 -4.70 1.94 -0.80
N ASN A 11 -4.08 0.79 -0.58
CA ASN A 11 -4.71 -0.37 0.04
C ASN A 11 -4.14 -0.50 1.45
N VAL A 12 -4.93 -0.25 2.49
CA VAL A 12 -4.50 -0.13 3.89
C VAL A 12 -4.91 -1.36 4.71
N TRP A 13 -4.02 -1.92 5.51
CA TRP A 13 -4.31 -3.02 6.44
C TRP A 13 -3.36 -3.00 7.64
N VAL A 14 -3.68 -3.80 8.67
CA VAL A 14 -2.82 -4.01 9.83
C VAL A 14 -2.39 -5.48 9.88
N GLU A 15 -1.12 -5.73 10.16
CA GLU A 15 -0.58 -7.09 10.37
C GLU A 15 -0.74 -7.53 11.84
N GLU A 16 -0.64 -8.84 12.11
CA GLU A 16 -0.79 -9.40 13.47
C GLU A 16 0.22 -8.84 14.48
N ASN A 17 1.33 -8.29 14.00
CA ASN A 17 2.33 -7.63 14.82
C ASN A 17 1.97 -6.17 15.16
N GLY A 18 0.79 -5.67 14.78
CA GLY A 18 0.31 -4.32 15.07
C GLY A 18 0.79 -3.24 14.10
N ASP A 19 1.60 -3.59 13.10
CA ASP A 19 2.05 -2.64 12.09
C ASP A 19 0.90 -2.22 11.17
N LEU A 20 0.85 -0.93 10.84
CA LEU A 20 0.01 -0.42 9.76
C LEU A 20 0.78 -0.51 8.45
N LEU A 21 0.19 -1.13 7.43
CA LEU A 21 0.78 -1.24 6.11
C LEU A 21 -0.16 -0.70 5.05
N PHE A 22 0.43 -0.18 3.98
CA PHE A 22 -0.33 0.14 2.80
C PHE A 22 0.46 0.02 1.50
N TYR A 23 -0.22 -0.41 0.44
CA TYR A 23 0.31 -0.32 -0.92
C TYR A 23 -0.02 1.04 -1.50
N LEU A 24 0.99 1.77 -1.96
CA LEU A 24 0.81 3.07 -2.61
C LEU A 24 0.63 2.89 -4.13
N SER A 25 -0.30 3.65 -4.72
CA SER A 25 -0.54 3.75 -6.17
C SER A 25 -0.71 5.20 -6.56
N LYS A 26 -0.36 5.51 -7.80
CA LYS A 26 -0.69 6.77 -8.47
C LYS A 26 -1.19 6.47 -9.88
N THR A 27 -2.10 7.27 -10.41
CA THR A 27 -2.73 7.06 -11.73
C THR A 27 -1.75 7.11 -12.90
N ASP A 28 -0.60 7.75 -12.72
CA ASP A 28 0.46 7.88 -13.72
C ASP A 28 1.69 7.00 -13.42
N ALA A 29 1.60 6.06 -12.46
CA ALA A 29 2.68 5.13 -12.11
C ALA A 29 2.83 4.00 -13.15
N TRP A 30 3.05 4.37 -14.40
CA TRP A 30 3.19 3.44 -15.52
C TRP A 30 4.63 2.99 -15.69
N SER A 31 4.80 1.69 -15.90
CA SER A 31 6.07 1.12 -16.33
C SER A 31 6.30 1.32 -17.83
N GLU A 32 7.56 1.16 -18.24
CA GLU A 32 8.03 1.05 -19.63
C GLU A 32 7.25 0.03 -20.48
N ASN A 33 6.59 -0.92 -19.84
CA ASN A 33 5.79 -1.97 -20.48
C ASN A 33 4.28 -1.67 -20.52
N GLY A 34 3.85 -0.43 -20.21
CA GLY A 34 2.44 -0.07 -20.18
C GLY A 34 1.66 -0.76 -19.05
N ARG A 35 2.32 -0.99 -17.91
CA ARG A 35 1.71 -1.57 -16.70
C ARG A 35 1.47 -0.49 -15.68
N LEU A 36 0.25 -0.38 -15.14
CA LEU A 36 0.01 0.46 -13.97
C LEU A 36 0.55 -0.25 -12.72
N LEU A 37 1.47 0.40 -12.00
CA LEU A 37 2.20 -0.19 -10.90
C LEU A 37 1.72 0.32 -9.54
N LYS A 38 1.81 -0.56 -8.53
CA LYS A 38 1.97 -0.13 -7.15
C LYS A 38 3.41 0.38 -6.98
N LEU A 39 3.55 1.54 -6.34
CA LEU A 39 4.83 2.23 -6.12
C LEU A 39 5.66 1.55 -5.03
N GLY A 40 5.02 0.95 -4.04
CA GLY A 40 5.68 0.20 -2.98
C GLY A 40 4.71 -0.14 -1.85
N LYS A 41 5.21 -0.88 -0.86
CA LYS A 41 4.52 -1.10 0.40
C LYS A 41 5.16 -0.22 1.47
N VAL A 42 4.38 0.63 2.10
CA VAL A 42 4.83 1.42 3.25
C VAL A 42 4.43 0.66 4.51
N ARG A 43 5.35 0.59 5.47
CA ARG A 43 5.14 0.05 6.81
C ARG A 43 5.32 1.16 7.84
N VAL A 44 4.36 1.29 8.74
CA VAL A 44 4.40 2.15 9.91
C VAL A 44 4.36 1.27 11.15
N THR A 45 5.47 1.25 11.88
CA THR A 45 5.64 0.48 13.12
C THR A 45 5.61 1.41 14.31
N LEU A 46 4.85 1.05 15.34
CA LEU A 46 4.75 1.81 16.58
C LEU A 46 5.41 1.06 17.73
N ALA A 47 6.10 1.81 18.58
CA ALA A 47 6.69 1.31 19.82
C ALA A 47 6.24 2.21 21.00
N PRO A 48 5.62 1.65 22.06
CA PRO A 48 5.25 0.23 22.22
C PRO A 48 4.23 -0.25 21.18
N ASN A 49 4.17 -1.57 20.99
CA ASN A 49 3.24 -2.19 20.03
C ASN A 49 1.80 -1.98 20.50
N PRO A 50 0.92 -1.37 19.70
CA PRO A 50 -0.45 -1.09 20.13
C PRO A 50 -1.33 -2.35 20.19
N LEU A 51 -0.96 -3.44 19.53
CA LEU A 51 -1.71 -4.69 19.50
C LEU A 51 -1.14 -5.70 20.52
N GLU A 52 -1.16 -5.34 21.80
CA GLU A 52 -0.71 -6.24 22.87
C GLU A 52 -1.74 -7.35 23.15
N LYS A 53 -1.30 -8.41 23.84
CA LYS A 53 -2.19 -9.52 24.22
C LYS A 53 -3.33 -9.03 25.09
N GLY A 54 -4.56 -9.29 24.65
CA GLY A 54 -5.79 -8.84 25.34
C GLY A 54 -6.33 -7.51 24.82
N SER A 55 -5.64 -6.86 23.88
CA SER A 55 -6.17 -5.68 23.19
C SER A 55 -7.25 -6.08 22.19
N THR A 56 -8.21 -5.19 21.99
CA THR A 56 -9.18 -5.25 20.90
C THR A 56 -8.69 -4.40 19.72
N PHE A 57 -8.99 -4.86 18.51
CA PHE A 57 -8.65 -4.19 17.26
C PHE A 57 -9.92 -3.89 16.47
N SER A 58 -9.99 -2.69 15.88
CA SER A 58 -10.95 -2.38 14.83
C SER A 58 -10.30 -1.56 13.72
N GLN A 59 -10.78 -1.78 12.49
CA GLN A 59 -10.45 -0.96 11.33
C GLN A 59 -11.76 -0.65 10.60
N THR A 60 -12.05 0.64 10.41
CA THR A 60 -13.31 1.13 9.83
C THR A 60 -13.02 2.14 8.73
N LEU A 61 -13.76 2.09 7.63
CA LEU A 61 -13.77 3.15 6.62
C LEU A 61 -14.91 4.12 6.95
N ASP A 62 -14.58 5.34 7.36
CA ASP A 62 -15.52 6.44 7.46
C ASP A 62 -15.68 7.05 6.07
N VAL A 63 -16.79 6.70 5.40
CA VAL A 63 -17.07 7.13 4.02
C VAL A 63 -17.42 8.61 3.95
N GLU A 64 -18.02 9.18 5.01
CA GLU A 64 -18.41 10.58 5.05
C GLU A 64 -17.18 11.49 5.14
N ARG A 65 -16.20 11.09 5.96
CA ARG A 65 -14.94 11.83 6.13
C ARG A 65 -13.86 11.43 5.14
N GLY A 66 -14.00 10.28 4.48
CA GLY A 66 -13.00 9.76 3.54
C GLY A 66 -11.72 9.31 4.22
N GLU A 67 -11.81 8.70 5.40
CA GLU A 67 -10.65 8.23 6.18
C GLU A 67 -10.81 6.78 6.63
N VAL A 68 -9.68 6.07 6.76
CA VAL A 68 -9.63 4.77 7.43
C VAL A 68 -9.19 5.00 8.87
N ILE A 69 -10.04 4.60 9.81
CA ILE A 69 -9.78 4.69 11.25
C ILE A 69 -9.35 3.30 11.73
N VAL A 70 -8.19 3.22 12.37
CA VAL A 70 -7.74 2.02 13.08
C VAL A 70 -7.71 2.33 14.56
N CYS A 71 -8.34 1.49 15.38
CA CYS A 71 -8.34 1.62 16.83
C CYS A 71 -7.73 0.37 17.46
N PHE A 72 -6.78 0.59 18.36
CA PHE A 72 -6.26 -0.42 19.27
C PHE A 72 -6.63 -0.01 20.69
N LYS A 73 -7.28 -0.92 21.43
CA LYS A 73 -7.76 -0.62 22.78
C LYS A 73 -7.44 -1.75 23.74
N SER A 74 -6.79 -1.42 24.85
CA SER A 74 -6.53 -2.29 25.99
C SER A 74 -7.17 -1.68 27.25
N ALA A 75 -6.96 -2.31 28.41
CA ALA A 75 -7.42 -1.75 29.68
C ALA A 75 -6.67 -0.44 30.06
N GLU A 76 -5.45 -0.27 29.57
CA GLU A 76 -4.54 0.81 29.98
C GLU A 76 -4.39 1.90 28.92
N GLN A 77 -4.72 1.61 27.66
CA GLN A 77 -4.48 2.50 26.53
C GLN A 77 -5.55 2.38 25.45
N GLU A 78 -5.82 3.52 24.80
CA GLU A 78 -6.50 3.60 23.50
C GLU A 78 -5.58 4.36 22.55
N LEU A 79 -5.32 3.78 21.38
CA LEU A 79 -4.54 4.36 20.30
C LEU A 79 -5.36 4.36 19.02
N ASN A 80 -5.50 5.53 18.41
CA ASN A 80 -6.24 5.73 17.18
C ASN A 80 -5.30 6.20 16.06
N LEU A 81 -5.39 5.53 14.91
CA LEU A 81 -4.76 5.96 13.67
C LEU A 81 -5.83 6.43 12.70
N ARG A 82 -5.63 7.61 12.10
CA ARG A 82 -6.44 8.07 10.96
C ARG A 82 -5.57 8.08 9.72
N PHE A 83 -5.98 7.32 8.73
CA PHE A 83 -5.32 7.28 7.42
C PHE A 83 -6.21 7.98 6.40
N ALA A 84 -5.67 9.00 5.75
CA ALA A 84 -6.36 9.75 4.70
C ALA A 84 -5.46 9.99 3.50
N VAL A 85 -6.08 10.21 2.34
CA VAL A 85 -5.40 10.72 1.15
C VAL A 85 -5.96 12.12 0.90
N ASP A 86 -5.12 13.14 0.98
CA ASP A 86 -5.53 14.54 0.89
C ASP A 86 -6.24 14.80 -0.45
N ALA A 87 -7.41 15.45 -0.42
CA ALA A 87 -8.21 15.68 -1.62
C ALA A 87 -7.61 16.72 -2.58
N ASN A 88 -6.77 17.62 -2.07
CA ASN A 88 -6.24 18.79 -2.78
C ASN A 88 -4.74 18.70 -3.04
N HIS A 89 -4.04 17.78 -2.40
CA HIS A 89 -2.60 17.60 -2.48
C HIS A 89 -2.23 16.12 -2.65
N PRO A 90 -1.11 15.80 -3.33
CA PRO A 90 -0.65 14.44 -3.50
C PRO A 90 0.03 13.90 -2.22
N VAL A 91 -0.72 13.86 -1.12
CA VAL A 91 -0.22 13.51 0.22
C VAL A 91 -1.07 12.39 0.83
N VAL A 92 -0.38 11.40 1.38
CA VAL A 92 -0.97 10.42 2.30
C VAL A 92 -0.67 10.90 3.72
N ALA A 93 -1.71 11.07 4.53
CA ALA A 93 -1.60 11.44 5.94
C ALA A 93 -1.90 10.23 6.83
N VAL A 94 -1.07 10.05 7.86
CA VAL A 94 -1.29 9.07 8.93
C VAL A 94 -1.17 9.80 10.25
N ASP A 95 -2.30 10.13 10.85
CA ASP A 95 -2.36 10.78 12.16
C ASP A 95 -2.41 9.73 13.25
N ILE A 96 -1.64 9.95 14.32
CA ILE A 96 -1.50 9.04 15.45
C ILE A 96 -1.92 9.76 16.72
N GLU A 97 -3.01 9.29 17.32
CA GLU A 97 -3.53 9.79 18.58
C GLU A 97 -3.36 8.71 19.66
N SER A 98 -2.60 9.03 20.71
CA SER A 98 -2.27 8.10 21.79
C SER A 98 -2.23 8.82 23.13
N ALA A 99 -2.75 8.17 24.17
CA ALA A 99 -2.66 8.66 25.55
C ALA A 99 -1.25 8.53 26.16
N GLN A 100 -0.42 7.66 25.59
CA GLN A 100 0.98 7.42 26.02
C GLN A 100 1.96 7.79 24.89
N PRO A 101 3.19 8.19 25.22
CA PRO A 101 4.23 8.42 24.21
C PRO A 101 4.44 7.18 23.33
N VAL A 102 4.47 7.39 22.02
CA VAL A 102 4.75 6.36 21.03
C VAL A 102 5.82 6.83 20.05
N ALA A 103 6.75 5.94 19.72
CA ALA A 103 7.71 6.13 18.64
C ALA A 103 7.16 5.50 17.37
N ALA A 104 7.15 6.24 16.26
CA ALA A 104 6.74 5.75 14.95
C ALA A 104 7.95 5.61 14.03
N THR A 105 8.10 4.44 13.40
CA THR A 105 9.10 4.19 12.37
C THR A 105 8.39 3.92 11.05
N VAL A 106 8.76 4.67 10.01
CA VAL A 106 8.19 4.52 8.67
C VAL A 106 9.25 3.98 7.72
N SER A 107 8.91 2.95 6.95
CA SER A 107 9.81 2.36 5.96
C SER A 107 9.08 2.04 4.66
N LEU A 108 9.82 2.11 3.54
CA LEU A 108 9.36 1.72 2.23
C LEU A 108 9.96 0.35 1.88
N GLU A 109 9.11 -0.64 1.70
CA GLU A 109 9.49 -1.98 1.23
C GLU A 109 9.35 -2.05 -0.29
N HIS A 110 10.49 -1.97 -0.98
CA HIS A 110 10.59 -2.15 -2.42
C HIS A 110 10.54 -3.64 -2.81
N TRP A 111 9.88 -3.96 -3.92
CA TRP A 111 9.76 -5.34 -4.43
C TRP A 111 10.41 -5.57 -5.80
N ARG A 112 10.62 -4.53 -6.60
CA ARG A 112 11.33 -4.64 -7.89
C ARG A 112 12.76 -4.22 -7.64
N THR A 113 13.56 -5.10 -7.05
CA THR A 113 14.95 -4.78 -6.66
C THR A 113 15.98 -5.21 -7.70
N LYS A 114 15.56 -6.00 -8.70
CA LYS A 114 16.44 -6.53 -9.76
C LYS A 114 15.68 -6.65 -11.05
N ARG A 115 16.40 -6.48 -12.16
CA ARG A 115 15.90 -6.76 -13.50
C ARG A 115 15.46 -8.23 -13.60
N ARG A 116 14.26 -8.48 -14.12
CA ARG A 116 13.76 -9.85 -14.35
C ARG A 116 12.80 -9.91 -15.53
N GLU A 117 12.69 -11.09 -16.13
CA GLU A 117 11.72 -11.36 -17.19
C GLU A 117 10.31 -11.57 -16.61
N LEU A 118 9.28 -11.05 -17.29
CA LEU A 118 7.88 -11.38 -17.03
C LEU A 118 7.54 -12.75 -17.62
N LYS A 119 7.05 -13.66 -16.78
CA LYS A 119 6.78 -15.06 -17.16
C LYS A 119 5.37 -15.48 -16.81
N GLY A 120 4.88 -16.49 -17.54
CA GLY A 120 3.58 -17.11 -17.27
C GLY A 120 2.44 -16.10 -17.27
N GLN A 121 1.53 -16.23 -16.31
CA GLN A 121 0.34 -15.37 -16.20
C GLN A 121 0.67 -13.90 -15.90
N GLU A 122 1.84 -13.60 -15.32
CA GLU A 122 2.24 -12.23 -15.04
C GLU A 122 2.45 -11.42 -16.33
N ALA A 123 2.87 -12.08 -17.42
CA ALA A 123 3.09 -11.44 -18.71
C ALA A 123 1.81 -10.78 -19.25
N HIS A 124 0.62 -11.29 -18.90
CA HIS A 124 -0.66 -10.69 -19.29
C HIS A 124 -0.87 -9.27 -18.76
N SER A 125 -0.14 -8.87 -17.71
CA SER A 125 -0.17 -7.48 -17.26
C SER A 125 0.46 -6.50 -18.26
N ALA A 126 1.31 -6.97 -19.18
CA ALA A 126 1.89 -6.21 -20.28
C ALA A 126 1.21 -6.57 -21.63
N TYR A 127 -0.12 -6.67 -21.63
CA TYR A 127 -0.91 -7.21 -22.75
C TYR A 127 -0.59 -6.55 -24.10
N GLY A 128 -0.34 -5.24 -24.13
CA GLY A 128 0.00 -4.50 -25.36
C GLY A 128 1.34 -4.91 -26.00
N LEU A 129 2.17 -5.68 -25.30
CA LEU A 129 3.44 -6.23 -25.79
C LEU A 129 3.34 -7.70 -26.17
N LEU A 130 2.18 -8.34 -25.98
CA LEU A 130 1.95 -9.75 -26.30
C LEU A 130 1.23 -9.90 -27.65
N PRO A 131 1.37 -11.04 -28.34
CA PRO A 131 0.64 -11.31 -29.57
C PRO A 131 -0.87 -11.26 -29.34
N ALA A 132 -1.61 -10.71 -30.29
CA ALA A 132 -3.06 -10.82 -30.31
C ALA A 132 -3.46 -12.30 -30.44
N GLY A 133 -4.54 -12.68 -29.75
CA GLY A 133 -4.94 -14.08 -29.59
C GLY A 133 -4.93 -14.87 -30.91
N GLY A 134 -4.14 -15.95 -30.96
CA GLY A 134 -4.03 -16.85 -32.10
C GLY A 134 -2.82 -16.62 -33.01
N GLU A 135 -2.13 -15.49 -32.89
CA GLU A 135 -0.92 -15.21 -33.68
C GLU A 135 0.33 -15.81 -33.04
N LYS A 136 1.10 -16.57 -33.83
CA LYS A 136 2.43 -17.07 -33.43
C LYS A 136 3.52 -16.09 -33.89
N ILE A 137 3.50 -14.88 -33.32
CA ILE A 137 4.58 -13.92 -33.53
C ILE A 137 5.64 -14.14 -32.45
N ALA A 138 6.90 -14.24 -32.85
CA ALA A 138 8.02 -14.26 -31.93
C ALA A 138 8.13 -12.88 -31.24
N VAL A 139 7.63 -12.78 -30.01
CA VAL A 139 7.80 -11.62 -29.15
C VAL A 139 9.11 -11.73 -28.39
N LYS A 140 9.85 -10.61 -28.31
CA LYS A 140 11.02 -10.52 -27.44
C LYS A 140 10.57 -10.67 -25.97
N PRO A 141 11.42 -11.25 -25.09
CA PRO A 141 11.11 -11.29 -23.67
C PRO A 141 10.85 -9.90 -23.11
N VAL A 142 9.79 -9.76 -22.32
CA VAL A 142 9.45 -8.51 -21.64
C VAL A 142 10.14 -8.50 -20.28
N PHE A 143 10.87 -7.43 -19.97
CA PHE A 143 11.63 -7.30 -18.72
C PHE A 143 11.01 -6.24 -17.83
N VAL A 144 11.05 -6.47 -16.52
CA VAL A 144 10.78 -5.49 -15.48
C VAL A 144 12.12 -4.96 -14.99
N GLU A 145 12.31 -3.66 -15.06
CA GLU A 145 13.46 -2.98 -14.46
C GLU A 145 13.27 -2.73 -12.95
N PRO A 146 14.36 -2.60 -12.16
CA PRO A 146 14.26 -2.30 -10.74
C PRO A 146 13.72 -0.88 -10.48
N ASP A 147 13.04 -0.71 -9.35
CA ASP A 147 12.72 0.60 -8.78
C ASP A 147 14.06 1.26 -8.39
N THR A 148 14.38 2.45 -8.95
CA THR A 148 15.60 3.22 -8.66
C THR A 148 15.50 4.01 -7.37
#